data_AF-A0A924WZ37-F1
#
_entry.id   AF-A0A924WZ37-F1
#
_cell.length_a   1.000
_cell.length_b   1.000
_cell.length_c   1.000
_cell.angle_alpha   90.00
_cell.angle_beta   90.00
_cell.angle_gamma   90.00
#
_symmetry.space_group_name_H-M   'P 1'
#
loop_
_entity.id
_entity.type
_entity.pdbx_description
1 polymer ?
#
loop_
_entity_poly.entity_id
_entity_poly.type
_entity_poly.pdbx_seq_one_letter_code
_entity_poly.pdbx_strand_id
1 'polypeptide(L)'
;MIKKLISIIVIVLALNFLVAAGGLAFLASTGKLDREKITAIRGIISGPTDVPATQPTTQPAQDPPPETPMLRLDNAVAKASGRRAGEQIEVIQTAYDARSVMIERRLREIEDQRRQLDQAKADFEAQRKKLLADEEKVTTAQAEQAKLSEDKGFQDTLALYQSMPPKKTKAIFMQMDNQIVVRYLQAMDSRQAGSILKEFKTPDELNRAQAILEKMRLADTK
;
A
#
# COMPACT_ATOMS: atom_id res chain seq x y z
N MET A 1 -27.34 30.64 -15.15
CA MET A 1 -26.86 29.39 -14.51
C MET A 1 -25.50 28.92 -15.06
N ILE A 2 -25.20 29.07 -16.35
CA ILE A 2 -23.94 28.64 -16.99
C ILE A 2 -22.67 29.21 -16.32
N LYS A 3 -22.66 30.50 -15.92
CA LYS A 3 -21.51 31.13 -15.24
C LYS A 3 -21.12 30.44 -13.91
N LYS A 4 -22.09 29.94 -13.14
CA LYS A 4 -21.83 29.22 -11.88
C LYS A 4 -21.20 27.86 -12.13
N LEU A 5 -21.61 27.18 -13.21
CA LEU A 5 -21.11 25.86 -13.60
C LEU A 5 -19.66 25.94 -14.08
N ILE A 6 -19.32 26.95 -14.88
CA ILE A 6 -17.93 27.24 -15.29
C ILE A 6 -17.05 27.53 -14.07
N SER A 7 -17.53 28.32 -13.10
CA SER A 7 -16.74 28.65 -11.91
C SER A 7 -16.45 27.41 -11.04
N ILE A 8 -17.39 26.47 -10.92
CA ILE A 8 -17.18 25.21 -10.19
C ILE A 8 -16.13 24.37 -10.90
N ILE A 9 -16.21 24.24 -12.23
CA ILE A 9 -15.22 23.47 -13.01
C ILE A 9 -13.82 24.05 -12.82
N VAL A 10 -13.65 25.38 -12.88
CA VAL A 10 -12.35 26.04 -12.70
C VAL A 10 -11.80 25.79 -11.29
N ILE A 11 -12.64 25.82 -10.25
CA ILE A 11 -12.21 25.54 -8.87
C ILE A 11 -11.75 24.10 -8.71
N VAL A 12 -12.50 23.13 -9.25
CA VAL A 12 -12.12 21.70 -9.19
C VAL A 12 -10.81 21.46 -9.95
N LEU A 13 -10.61 22.13 -11.09
CA LEU A 13 -9.39 21.98 -11.88
C LEU A 13 -8.18 22.61 -11.19
N ALA A 14 -8.36 23.79 -10.58
CA ALA A 14 -7.34 24.44 -9.77
C ALA A 14 -6.95 23.60 -8.55
N LEU A 15 -7.93 22.97 -7.88
CA LEU A 15 -7.68 22.10 -6.73
C LEU A 15 -6.86 20.86 -7.13
N ASN A 16 -7.23 20.19 -8.22
CA ASN A 16 -6.46 19.05 -8.75
C ASN A 16 -5.03 19.45 -9.13
N PHE A 17 -4.85 20.64 -9.72
CA PHE A 17 -3.52 21.15 -10.07
C PHE A 17 -2.67 21.40 -8.82
N LEU A 18 -3.27 21.94 -7.74
CA LEU A 18 -2.60 22.16 -6.46
C LEU A 18 -2.17 20.85 -5.80
N VAL A 19 -3.02 19.82 -5.84
CA VAL A 19 -2.69 18.48 -5.34
C VAL A 19 -1.56 17.86 -6.15
N ALA A 20 -1.61 17.94 -7.48
CA ALA A 20 -0.57 17.42 -8.36
C ALA A 20 0.78 18.13 -8.14
N ALA A 21 0.77 19.47 -8.06
CA ALA A 21 1.96 20.27 -7.81
C ALA A 21 2.55 19.99 -6.41
N GLY A 22 1.70 19.86 -5.38
CA GLY A 22 2.12 19.48 -4.03
C GLY A 22 2.73 18.08 -3.97
N GLY A 23 2.14 17.11 -4.68
CA GLY A 23 2.68 15.75 -4.79
C GLY A 23 4.05 15.72 -5.47
N LEU A 24 4.24 16.50 -6.53
CA LEU A 24 5.54 16.64 -7.22
C LEU A 24 6.60 17.29 -6.32
N ALA A 25 6.23 18.35 -5.59
CA ALA A 25 7.14 19.01 -4.64
C ALA A 25 7.56 18.07 -3.49
N PHE A 26 6.63 17.26 -2.98
CA PHE A 26 6.92 16.26 -1.96
C PHE A 26 7.80 15.11 -2.46
N LEU A 27 7.60 14.67 -3.70
CA LEU A 27 8.46 13.66 -4.34
C LEU A 27 9.87 14.18 -4.60
N ALA A 28 10.01 15.47 -4.93
CA ALA A 28 11.30 16.11 -5.10
C ALA A 28 12.04 16.29 -3.75
N SER A 29 11.35 16.68 -2.68
CA SER A 29 11.98 16.87 -1.36
C SER A 29 12.41 15.56 -0.69
N THR A 30 11.73 14.44 -0.98
CA THR A 30 12.06 13.12 -0.43
C THR A 30 13.20 12.40 -1.18
N GLY A 31 13.80 13.04 -2.19
CA GLY A 31 14.90 12.45 -2.98
C GLY A 31 14.49 11.24 -3.83
N LYS A 32 13.18 10.94 -3.92
CA LYS A 32 12.65 9.84 -4.73
C LYS A 32 12.54 10.19 -6.22
N LEU A 33 12.63 11.48 -6.54
CA LEU A 33 12.59 12.03 -7.89
C LEU A 33 14.01 12.34 -8.37
N ASP A 34 14.74 11.32 -8.81
CA ASP A 34 16.05 11.49 -9.42
C ASP A 34 15.90 12.13 -10.83
N ARG A 35 16.90 12.91 -11.26
CA ARG A 35 16.89 13.58 -12.58
C ARG A 35 16.69 12.59 -13.72
N GLU A 36 17.14 11.35 -13.54
CA GLU A 36 16.99 10.23 -14.46
C GLU A 36 15.52 9.79 -14.63
N LYS A 37 14.73 9.82 -13.54
CA LYS A 37 13.30 9.48 -13.58
C LYS A 37 12.48 10.57 -14.26
N ILE A 38 12.86 11.84 -14.08
CA ILE A 38 12.21 12.97 -14.76
C ILE A 38 12.44 12.89 -16.27
N THR A 39 13.64 12.48 -16.69
CA THR A 39 13.95 12.27 -18.12
C THR A 39 13.21 11.06 -18.71
N ALA A 40 13.06 9.97 -17.95
CA ALA A 40 12.25 8.82 -18.36
C ALA A 40 10.76 9.17 -18.51
N ILE A 41 10.18 9.91 -17.56
CA ILE A 41 8.78 10.36 -17.63
C ILE A 41 8.58 11.34 -18.79
N ARG A 42 9.54 12.23 -19.03
CA ARG A 42 9.51 13.15 -20.19
C ARG A 42 9.54 12.39 -21.51
N GLY A 43 10.31 11.29 -21.60
CA GLY A 43 10.36 10.42 -22.77
C GLY A 43 9.03 9.69 -23.07
N ILE A 44 8.30 9.27 -22.03
CA ILE A 44 6.98 8.63 -22.19
C ILE A 44 5.94 9.64 -22.66
N ILE A 45 5.97 10.87 -22.13
CA ILE A 45 5.00 11.93 -22.47
C ILE A 45 5.29 12.56 -23.85
N SER A 46 6.56 12.63 -24.25
CA SER A 46 6.97 13.31 -25.48
C SER A 46 6.98 12.40 -26.73
N GLY A 47 6.65 11.11 -26.59
CA GLY A 47 6.73 10.14 -27.66
C GLY A 47 8.18 9.80 -28.05
N PRO A 48 8.42 8.68 -28.76
CA PRO A 48 9.76 8.23 -29.12
C PRO A 48 10.40 9.25 -30.05
N THR A 49 11.26 10.10 -29.50
CA THR A 49 12.18 10.90 -30.30
C THR A 49 13.41 10.04 -30.51
N ASP A 50 13.75 9.78 -31.78
CA ASP A 50 14.96 9.07 -32.19
C ASP A 50 16.17 9.56 -31.39
N VAL A 51 16.76 8.65 -30.62
CA VAL A 51 17.98 8.92 -29.85
C VAL A 51 19.17 8.69 -30.79
N PRO A 52 20.01 9.70 -31.10
CA PRO A 52 21.30 9.44 -31.68
C PRO A 52 22.16 8.75 -30.62
N ALA A 53 22.69 7.59 -30.98
CA ALA A 53 23.69 6.86 -30.20
C ALA A 53 24.87 7.78 -29.88
N THR A 54 25.11 8.06 -28.59
CA THR A 54 26.45 8.34 -28.01
C THR A 54 26.31 8.68 -26.52
N GLN A 55 26.19 7.65 -25.67
CA GLN A 55 26.90 7.63 -24.39
C GLN A 55 27.32 6.19 -24.04
N PRO A 56 28.53 6.00 -23.50
CA PRO A 56 29.11 4.68 -23.26
C PRO A 56 28.46 4.06 -22.03
N THR A 57 27.52 3.16 -22.26
CA THR A 57 27.04 2.25 -21.24
C THR A 57 28.22 1.33 -20.89
N THR A 58 28.72 1.43 -19.66
CA THR A 58 29.50 0.36 -19.02
C THR A 58 28.54 -0.77 -18.68
N GLN A 59 27.96 -1.33 -19.74
CA GLN A 59 27.19 -2.56 -19.69
C GLN A 59 28.24 -3.66 -19.51
N PRO A 60 28.19 -4.47 -18.45
CA PRO A 60 28.96 -5.71 -18.42
C PRO A 60 28.64 -6.43 -19.71
N ALA A 61 29.69 -6.78 -20.46
CA ALA A 61 29.58 -7.48 -21.72
C ALA A 61 28.52 -8.57 -21.56
N GLN A 62 27.49 -8.50 -22.43
CA GLN A 62 26.57 -9.61 -22.59
C GLN A 62 27.43 -10.84 -22.81
N ASP A 63 27.47 -11.72 -21.80
CA ASP A 63 27.98 -13.06 -21.97
C ASP A 63 27.29 -13.62 -23.22
N PRO A 64 28.03 -14.22 -24.15
CA PRO A 64 27.45 -14.79 -25.35
C PRO A 64 26.29 -15.71 -24.94
N PRO A 65 25.18 -15.72 -25.70
CA PRO A 65 24.00 -16.51 -25.37
C PRO A 65 24.44 -17.93 -25.01
N PRO A 66 23.97 -18.51 -23.90
CA PRO A 66 24.45 -19.78 -23.40
C PRO A 66 24.28 -20.80 -24.52
N GLU A 67 25.40 -21.17 -25.15
CA GLU A 67 25.45 -22.20 -26.17
C GLU A 67 24.73 -23.41 -25.60
N THR A 68 23.65 -23.80 -26.27
CA THR A 68 22.84 -24.93 -25.82
C THR A 68 23.76 -26.13 -25.62
N PRO A 69 23.71 -26.81 -24.46
CA PRO A 69 24.68 -27.84 -24.09
C PRO A 69 24.74 -29.01 -25.09
N MET A 70 23.72 -29.15 -25.95
CA MET A 70 23.72 -30.11 -27.05
C MET A 70 24.79 -29.79 -28.11
N LEU A 71 25.00 -28.51 -28.46
CA LEU A 71 26.04 -28.13 -29.43
C LEU A 71 27.46 -28.42 -28.94
N ARG A 72 27.68 -28.39 -27.61
CA ARG A 72 29.01 -28.67 -27.04
C ARG A 72 29.37 -30.16 -27.06
N LEU A 73 28.38 -31.03 -26.91
CA LEU A 73 28.59 -32.47 -26.97
C LEU A 73 28.91 -32.91 -28.39
N ASP A 74 28.16 -32.41 -29.38
CA ASP A 74 28.39 -32.71 -30.80
C ASP A 74 29.79 -32.24 -31.24
N ASN A 75 30.23 -31.07 -30.77
CA ASN A 75 31.59 -30.57 -31.02
C ASN A 75 32.68 -31.38 -30.30
N ALA A 76 32.43 -31.86 -29.07
CA ALA A 76 33.38 -32.70 -28.34
C ALA A 76 33.54 -34.08 -29.00
N VAL A 77 32.43 -34.68 -29.46
CA VAL A 77 32.43 -35.95 -30.18
C VAL A 77 33.09 -35.82 -31.56
N ALA A 78 32.77 -34.75 -32.29
CA ALA A 78 33.41 -34.45 -33.57
C ALA A 78 34.94 -34.28 -33.44
N LYS A 79 35.40 -33.57 -32.39
CA LYS A 79 36.83 -33.37 -32.11
C LYS A 79 37.54 -34.64 -31.62
N ALA A 80 36.82 -35.61 -31.06
CA ALA A 80 37.37 -36.89 -30.60
C ALA A 80 37.49 -37.96 -31.69
N SER A 81 36.81 -37.80 -32.84
CA SER A 81 36.75 -38.77 -33.94
C SER A 81 38.11 -39.17 -34.56
N GLY A 82 39.19 -38.41 -34.30
CA GLY A 82 40.56 -38.71 -34.75
C GLY A 82 41.49 -39.38 -33.72
N ARG A 83 41.01 -39.68 -32.51
CA ARG A 83 41.84 -40.25 -31.40
C ARG A 83 41.75 -41.77 -31.31
N ARG A 84 42.66 -42.43 -30.59
CA ARG A 84 42.62 -43.89 -30.37
C ARG A 84 41.33 -44.29 -29.63
N ALA A 85 40.75 -45.45 -29.94
CA ALA A 85 39.45 -45.89 -29.42
C ALA A 85 39.35 -45.88 -27.88
N GLY A 86 40.44 -46.18 -27.15
CA GLY A 86 40.47 -46.11 -25.69
C GLY A 86 40.30 -44.69 -25.13
N GLU A 87 40.93 -43.69 -25.76
CA GLU A 87 40.82 -42.28 -25.35
C GLU A 87 39.42 -41.71 -25.65
N GLN A 88 38.75 -42.20 -26.69
CA GLN A 88 37.38 -41.77 -27.02
C GLN A 88 36.39 -42.19 -25.93
N ILE A 89 36.55 -43.39 -25.36
CA ILE A 89 35.65 -43.90 -24.32
C ILE A 89 35.79 -43.08 -23.03
N GLU A 90 37.01 -42.72 -22.64
CA GLU A 90 37.27 -41.90 -21.45
C GLU A 90 36.66 -40.49 -21.57
N VAL A 91 36.77 -39.87 -22.75
CA VAL A 91 36.14 -38.56 -23.02
C VAL A 91 34.61 -38.66 -22.97
N ILE A 92 34.03 -39.75 -23.47
CA ILE A 92 32.57 -39.95 -23.42
C ILE A 92 32.09 -40.18 -21.98
N GLN A 93 32.81 -40.99 -21.20
CA GLN A 93 32.47 -41.25 -19.80
C GLN A 93 32.53 -39.97 -18.97
N THR A 94 33.62 -39.21 -19.08
CA THR A 94 33.77 -37.92 -18.36
C THR A 94 32.72 -36.89 -18.78
N ALA A 95 32.35 -36.83 -20.06
CA ALA A 95 31.28 -35.96 -20.53
C ALA A 95 29.90 -36.39 -19.99
N TYR A 96 29.66 -37.70 -19.87
CA TYR A 96 28.43 -38.23 -19.30
C TYR A 96 28.33 -37.92 -17.81
N ASP A 97 29.41 -38.12 -17.05
CA ASP A 97 29.47 -37.82 -15.61
C ASP A 97 29.30 -36.32 -15.35
N ALA A 98 29.92 -35.46 -16.15
CA ALA A 98 29.70 -34.02 -16.06
C ALA A 98 28.23 -33.65 -16.31
N ARG A 99 27.56 -34.34 -17.24
CA ARG A 99 26.16 -34.10 -17.57
C ARG A 99 25.21 -34.60 -16.48
N SER A 100 25.47 -35.76 -15.87
CA SER A 100 24.64 -36.28 -14.78
C SER A 100 24.66 -35.31 -13.59
N VAL A 101 25.84 -34.81 -13.21
CA VAL A 101 25.99 -33.81 -12.14
C VAL A 101 25.22 -32.51 -12.46
N MET A 102 25.25 -32.04 -13.71
CA MET A 102 24.47 -30.87 -14.12
C MET A 102 22.96 -31.11 -14.03
N ILE A 103 22.47 -32.27 -14.44
CA ILE A 103 21.05 -32.63 -14.35
C ILE A 103 20.63 -32.69 -12.89
N GLU A 104 21.40 -33.35 -12.02
CA GLU A 104 21.11 -33.41 -10.59
C GLU A 104 21.03 -32.01 -9.95
N ARG A 105 21.97 -31.12 -10.29
CA ARG A 105 21.95 -29.73 -9.81
C ARG A 105 20.68 -29.01 -10.25
N ARG A 106 20.27 -29.16 -11.51
CA ARG A 106 19.04 -28.55 -12.04
C ARG A 106 17.79 -29.12 -11.38
N LEU A 107 17.75 -30.42 -11.10
CA LEU A 107 16.63 -31.04 -10.42
C LEU A 107 16.47 -30.50 -8.99
N ARG A 108 17.59 -30.35 -8.25
CA ARG A 108 17.57 -29.72 -6.93
C ARG A 108 17.12 -28.27 -7.00
N GLU A 109 17.58 -27.51 -7.99
CA GLU A 109 17.16 -26.13 -8.19
C GLU A 109 15.66 -26.01 -8.48
N ILE A 110 15.10 -26.90 -9.31
CA ILE A 110 13.66 -26.95 -9.59
C ILE A 110 12.87 -27.33 -8.33
N GLU A 111 13.39 -28.27 -7.52
CA GLU A 111 12.76 -28.65 -6.26
C GLU A 111 12.79 -27.50 -5.25
N ASP A 112 13.89 -26.76 -5.16
CA ASP A 112 14.02 -25.56 -4.33
C ASP A 112 13.04 -24.47 -4.76
N GLN A 113 12.94 -24.20 -6.06
CA GLN A 113 11.98 -23.25 -6.62
C GLN A 113 10.54 -23.68 -6.34
N ARG A 114 10.23 -24.97 -6.46
CA ARG A 114 8.90 -25.51 -6.13
C ARG A 114 8.59 -25.32 -4.65
N ARG A 115 9.53 -25.61 -3.75
CA ARG A 115 9.37 -25.38 -2.30
C ARG A 115 9.12 -23.91 -1.99
N GLN A 116 9.84 -22.99 -2.64
CA GLN A 116 9.62 -21.55 -2.48
C GLN A 116 8.24 -21.11 -2.99
N LEU A 117 7.79 -21.65 -4.12
CA LEU A 117 6.45 -21.36 -4.65
C LEU A 117 5.34 -21.88 -3.74
N ASP A 118 5.51 -23.08 -3.18
CA ASP A 118 4.53 -23.66 -2.26
C ASP A 118 4.44 -22.86 -0.95
N GLN A 119 5.58 -22.40 -0.43
CA GLN A 119 5.62 -21.48 0.73
C GLN A 119 4.93 -20.14 0.42
N ALA A 120 5.26 -19.52 -0.71
CA ALA A 120 4.66 -18.25 -1.11
C ALA A 120 3.13 -18.36 -1.31
N LYS A 121 2.65 -19.49 -1.84
CA LYS A 121 1.20 -19.77 -1.95
C LYS A 121 0.55 -19.89 -0.59
N ALA A 122 1.16 -20.63 0.34
CA ALA A 122 0.63 -20.77 1.70
C ALA A 122 0.55 -19.42 2.42
N ASP A 123 1.59 -18.59 2.29
CA ASP A 123 1.62 -17.23 2.86
C ASP A 123 0.53 -16.34 2.25
N PHE A 124 0.36 -16.40 0.92
CA PHE A 124 -0.68 -15.65 0.23
C PHE A 124 -2.09 -16.07 0.68
N GLU A 125 -2.35 -17.37 0.82
CA GLU A 125 -3.63 -17.86 1.34
C GLU A 125 -3.88 -17.42 2.78
N ALA A 126 -2.86 -17.43 3.63
CA ALA A 126 -2.95 -16.96 5.01
C ALA A 126 -3.27 -15.45 5.06
N GLN A 127 -2.59 -14.64 4.23
CA GLN A 127 -2.87 -13.21 4.12
C GLN A 127 -4.28 -12.93 3.60
N ARG A 128 -4.72 -13.67 2.57
CA ARG A 128 -6.09 -13.55 2.04
C ARG A 128 -7.15 -13.86 3.09
N LYS A 129 -6.96 -14.91 3.90
CA LYS A 129 -7.87 -15.25 5.00
C LYS A 129 -7.92 -14.15 6.07
N LYS A 130 -6.77 -13.58 6.43
CA LYS A 130 -6.70 -12.45 7.38
C LYS A 130 -7.44 -11.23 6.84
N LEU A 131 -7.22 -10.88 5.58
CA LEU A 131 -7.87 -9.74 4.94
C LEU A 131 -9.39 -9.91 4.91
N LEU A 132 -9.90 -11.08 4.54
CA LEU A 132 -11.34 -11.36 4.56
C LEU A 132 -11.94 -11.26 5.97
N ALA A 133 -11.24 -11.77 6.99
CA ALA A 133 -11.68 -11.67 8.37
C ALA A 133 -11.69 -10.21 8.88
N ASP A 134 -10.74 -9.39 8.43
CA ASP A 134 -10.68 -7.98 8.79
C ASP A 134 -11.76 -7.17 8.04
N GLU A 135 -12.04 -7.47 6.77
CA GLU A 135 -13.18 -6.89 6.04
C GLU A 135 -14.53 -7.22 6.71
N GLU A 136 -14.72 -8.46 7.16
CA GLU A 136 -15.94 -8.85 7.90
C GLU A 136 -16.08 -8.06 9.21
N LYS A 137 -14.99 -7.86 9.96
CA LYS A 137 -15.01 -7.03 11.18
C LYS A 137 -15.32 -5.56 10.88
N VAL A 138 -14.76 -5.01 9.81
CA VAL A 138 -15.00 -3.61 9.44
C VAL A 138 -16.44 -3.43 8.99
N THR A 139 -16.96 -4.32 8.16
CA THR A 139 -18.34 -4.25 7.65
C THR A 139 -19.37 -4.43 8.76
N THR A 140 -19.14 -5.36 9.71
CA THR A 140 -20.00 -5.51 10.89
C THR A 140 -19.97 -4.29 11.80
N ALA A 141 -18.78 -3.74 12.09
CA ALA A 141 -18.65 -2.50 12.87
C ALA A 141 -19.33 -1.31 12.19
N GLN A 142 -19.19 -1.16 10.87
CA GLN A 142 -19.88 -0.12 10.10
C GLN A 142 -21.40 -0.30 10.11
N ALA A 143 -21.89 -1.54 9.97
CA ALA A 143 -23.32 -1.82 10.03
C ALA A 143 -23.91 -1.53 11.42
N GLU A 144 -23.19 -1.83 12.49
CA GLU A 144 -23.56 -1.45 13.85
C GLU A 144 -23.56 0.07 14.04
N GLN A 145 -22.53 0.76 13.55
CA GLN A 145 -22.45 2.22 13.62
C GLN A 145 -23.55 2.90 12.79
N ALA A 146 -23.90 2.35 11.62
CA ALA A 146 -24.99 2.83 10.79
C ALA A 146 -26.34 2.67 11.51
N LYS A 147 -26.64 1.48 12.07
CA LYS A 147 -27.84 1.26 12.89
C LYS A 147 -27.94 2.22 14.07
N LEU A 148 -26.80 2.50 14.71
CA LEU A 148 -26.71 3.44 15.82
C LEU A 148 -26.87 4.91 15.38
N SER A 149 -26.56 5.25 14.14
CA SER A 149 -26.67 6.61 13.58
C SER A 149 -28.06 6.88 12.97
N GLU A 150 -28.70 5.82 12.45
CA GLU A 150 -30.09 5.80 11.99
C GLU A 150 -31.10 5.71 13.15
N ASP A 151 -30.64 5.50 14.38
CA ASP A 151 -31.50 5.52 15.55
C ASP A 151 -32.12 6.92 15.71
N LYS A 152 -33.40 7.04 15.32
CA LYS A 152 -34.19 8.25 15.44
C LYS A 152 -34.16 8.82 16.85
N GLY A 153 -34.07 7.97 17.88
CA GLY A 153 -33.93 8.41 19.27
C GLY A 153 -32.62 9.15 19.53
N PHE A 154 -31.53 8.76 18.88
CA PHE A 154 -30.26 9.48 18.97
C PHE A 154 -30.36 10.87 18.33
N GLN A 155 -30.97 10.98 17.15
CA GLN A 155 -31.16 12.26 16.47
C GLN A 155 -32.08 13.21 17.26
N ASP A 156 -33.18 12.69 17.82
CA ASP A 156 -34.12 13.48 18.63
C ASP A 156 -33.45 13.97 19.93
N THR A 157 -32.67 13.11 20.60
CA THR A 157 -31.92 13.51 21.81
C THR A 157 -30.77 14.46 21.48
N LEU A 158 -30.08 14.27 20.36
CA LEU A 158 -29.04 15.18 19.89
C LEU A 158 -29.61 16.58 19.63
N ALA A 159 -30.73 16.68 18.91
CA ALA A 159 -31.42 17.95 18.66
C ALA A 159 -31.85 18.63 19.96
N LEU A 160 -32.36 17.84 20.92
CA LEU A 160 -32.70 18.34 22.25
C LEU A 160 -31.47 18.93 22.96
N TYR A 161 -30.33 18.22 22.97
CA TYR A 161 -29.10 18.71 23.60
C TYR A 161 -28.54 19.96 22.91
N GLN A 162 -28.64 20.07 21.58
CA GLN A 162 -28.21 21.24 20.81
C GLN A 162 -29.07 22.48 21.11
N SER A 163 -30.34 22.30 21.47
CA SER A 163 -31.25 23.39 21.84
C SER A 163 -31.07 23.88 23.29
N MET A 164 -30.41 23.08 24.14
CA MET A 164 -30.25 23.38 25.56
C MET A 164 -29.03 24.28 25.84
N PRO A 165 -29.09 25.12 26.90
CA PRO A 165 -27.93 25.91 27.31
C PRO A 165 -26.73 25.03 27.69
N PRO A 166 -25.48 25.39 27.30
CA PRO A 166 -24.29 24.57 27.53
C PRO A 166 -24.09 24.13 28.99
N LYS A 167 -24.41 25.01 29.94
CA LYS A 167 -24.32 24.74 31.38
C LYS A 167 -25.24 23.59 31.84
N LYS A 168 -26.43 23.47 31.25
CA LYS A 168 -27.38 22.38 31.55
C LYS A 168 -26.93 21.08 30.89
N THR A 169 -26.51 21.14 29.62
CA THR A 169 -26.00 19.96 28.89
C THR A 169 -24.79 19.36 29.60
N LYS A 170 -23.87 20.18 30.13
CA LYS A 170 -22.77 19.72 30.99
C LYS A 170 -23.26 18.91 32.19
N ALA A 171 -24.24 19.41 32.93
CA ALA A 171 -24.75 18.74 34.12
C ALA A 171 -25.32 17.35 33.80
N ILE A 172 -25.97 17.22 32.65
CA ILE A 172 -26.48 15.94 32.15
C ILE A 172 -25.32 15.02 31.72
N PHE A 173 -24.35 15.55 30.96
CA PHE A 173 -23.18 14.78 30.52
C PHE A 173 -22.33 14.27 31.69
N MET A 174 -22.31 15.00 32.81
CA MET A 174 -21.66 14.54 34.03
C MET A 174 -22.29 13.28 34.64
N GLN A 175 -23.54 12.96 34.30
CA GLN A 175 -24.23 11.75 34.79
C GLN A 175 -24.16 10.59 33.79
N MET A 176 -23.77 10.84 32.55
CA MET A 176 -23.68 9.83 31.49
C MET A 176 -22.33 9.13 31.46
N ASP A 177 -22.21 8.03 30.74
CA ASP A 177 -20.91 7.39 30.47
C ASP A 177 -20.08 8.23 29.47
N ASN A 178 -18.76 8.22 29.63
CA ASN A 178 -17.84 8.98 28.78
C ASN A 178 -17.94 8.59 27.30
N GLN A 179 -18.19 7.32 26.98
CA GLN A 179 -18.32 6.86 25.59
C GLN A 179 -19.58 7.43 24.92
N ILE A 180 -20.68 7.56 25.67
CA ILE A 180 -21.92 8.16 25.17
C ILE A 180 -21.71 9.66 24.93
N VAL A 181 -21.07 10.36 25.87
CA VAL A 181 -20.77 11.80 25.74
C VAL A 181 -19.88 12.09 24.53
N VAL A 182 -18.85 11.26 24.30
CA VAL A 182 -17.99 11.35 23.11
C VAL A 182 -18.82 11.27 21.83
N ARG A 183 -19.73 10.31 21.72
CA ARG A 183 -20.60 10.14 20.55
C ARG A 183 -21.50 11.36 20.31
N TYR A 184 -22.11 11.91 21.36
CA TYR A 184 -22.93 13.12 21.24
C TYR A 184 -22.08 14.33 20.85
N LEU A 185 -20.91 14.53 21.46
CA LEU A 185 -20.04 15.66 21.14
C LEU A 185 -19.47 15.60 19.71
N GLN A 186 -19.19 14.40 19.18
CA GLN A 186 -18.76 14.21 17.80
C GLN A 186 -19.88 14.47 16.78
N ALA A 187 -21.12 14.14 17.13
CA ALA A 187 -22.28 14.39 16.26
C ALA A 187 -22.81 15.84 16.32
N MET A 188 -22.38 16.64 17.30
CA MET A 188 -22.76 18.06 17.43
C MET A 188 -21.92 18.97 16.55
N ASP A 189 -22.43 20.19 16.31
CA ASP A 189 -21.62 21.27 15.75
C ASP A 189 -20.42 21.59 16.66
N SER A 190 -19.24 21.69 16.04
CA SER A 190 -17.97 21.91 16.74
C SER A 190 -17.98 23.14 17.68
N ARG A 191 -18.73 24.19 17.33
CA ARG A 191 -18.84 25.40 18.16
C ARG A 191 -19.67 25.15 19.41
N GLN A 192 -20.75 24.38 19.29
CA GLN A 192 -21.58 24.01 20.43
C GLN A 192 -20.84 23.03 21.36
N ALA A 193 -20.19 22.01 20.80
CA ALA A 193 -19.36 21.07 21.56
C ALA A 193 -18.26 21.82 22.34
N GLY A 194 -17.55 22.74 21.69
CA GLY A 194 -16.55 23.59 22.34
C GLY A 194 -17.14 24.51 23.42
N SER A 195 -18.37 24.97 23.26
CA SER A 195 -19.06 25.79 24.27
C SER A 195 -19.46 24.97 25.51
N ILE A 196 -19.86 23.71 25.32
CA ILE A 196 -20.15 22.78 26.42
C ILE A 196 -18.86 22.43 27.18
N LEU A 197 -17.78 22.11 26.47
CA LEU A 197 -16.49 21.79 27.07
C LEU A 197 -15.92 22.95 27.91
N LYS A 198 -16.14 24.21 27.50
CA LYS A 198 -15.75 25.41 28.28
C LYS A 198 -16.46 25.54 29.63
N GLU A 199 -17.59 24.85 29.85
CA GLU A 199 -18.32 24.87 31.12
C GLU A 199 -17.78 23.86 32.15
N PHE A 200 -16.88 22.96 31.76
CA PHE A 200 -16.12 22.08 32.68
C PHE A 200 -15.02 22.91 33.34
N LYS A 201 -15.28 23.42 34.55
CA LYS A 201 -14.41 24.41 35.23
C LYS A 201 -13.73 23.85 36.46
N THR A 202 -14.30 22.82 37.08
CA THR A 202 -13.71 22.21 38.27
C THR A 202 -12.57 21.26 37.88
N PRO A 203 -11.58 21.01 38.76
CA PRO A 203 -10.46 20.12 38.45
C PRO A 203 -10.88 18.71 38.02
N ASP A 204 -11.90 18.15 38.70
CA ASP A 204 -12.42 16.81 38.37
C ASP A 204 -13.13 16.78 37.00
N GLU A 205 -13.88 17.85 36.70
CA GLU A 205 -14.51 18.04 35.40
C GLU A 205 -13.48 18.18 34.27
N LEU A 206 -12.38 18.90 34.51
CA LEU A 206 -11.30 19.07 33.53
C LEU A 206 -10.60 17.74 33.21
N ASN A 207 -10.29 16.93 34.22
CA ASN A 207 -9.73 15.59 34.03
C ASN A 207 -10.64 14.71 33.16
N ARG A 208 -11.95 14.80 33.41
CA ARG A 208 -12.94 14.08 32.61
C ARG A 208 -13.04 14.61 31.19
N ALA A 209 -13.04 15.93 31.00
CA ALA A 209 -13.04 16.54 29.67
C ALA A 209 -11.79 16.12 28.86
N GLN A 210 -10.63 16.04 29.50
CA GLN A 210 -9.41 15.52 28.88
C GLN A 210 -9.57 14.07 28.44
N ALA A 211 -10.11 13.19 29.29
CA ALA A 211 -10.37 11.81 28.94
C ALA A 211 -11.37 11.65 27.77
N ILE A 212 -12.38 12.53 27.70
CA ILE A 212 -13.33 12.59 26.59
C ILE A 212 -12.60 13.01 25.29
N LEU A 213 -11.76 14.04 25.33
CA LEU A 213 -10.99 14.50 24.17
C LEU A 213 -9.98 13.46 23.67
N GLU A 214 -9.31 12.73 24.56
CA GLU A 214 -8.43 11.64 24.17
C GLU A 214 -9.20 10.51 23.47
N LYS A 215 -10.39 10.16 23.97
CA LYS A 215 -11.26 9.18 23.33
C LYS A 215 -11.76 9.66 21.96
N MET A 216 -12.12 10.94 21.81
CA MET A 216 -12.47 11.51 20.51
C MET A 216 -11.30 11.41 19.52
N ARG A 217 -10.07 11.74 19.96
CA ARG A 217 -8.87 11.63 19.12
C ARG A 217 -8.62 10.20 18.64
N LEU A 218 -8.78 9.22 19.54
CA LEU A 218 -8.61 7.81 19.19
C LEU A 218 -9.70 7.31 18.23
N ALA A 219 -10.92 7.84 18.35
CA ALA A 219 -12.03 7.53 17.45
C ALA A 219 -11.83 8.12 16.05
N ASP A 220 -11.23 9.30 15.91
CA ASP A 220 -10.94 9.92 14.61
C ASP A 220 -9.76 9.27 13.86
N THR A 221 -8.85 8.60 14.58
CA THR A 221 -7.71 7.89 13.98
C THR A 221 -8.02 6.45 13.52
N LYS A 222 -9.23 5.96 13.74
CA LYS A 222 -9.68 4.63 13.28
C LYS A 222 -10.55 4.74 12.04
#